data_AF-A0A6V7PA74-F1
#
_entry.id   AF-A0A6V7PA74-F1
#
_cell.length_a   1.000
_cell.length_b   1.000
_cell.length_c   1.000
_cell.angle_alpha   90.00
_cell.angle_beta   90.00
_cell.angle_gamma   90.00
#
_symmetry.space_group_name_H-M   'P 1'
#
loop_
_entity.id
_entity.type
_entity.pdbx_description
1 polymer ?
#
loop_
_entity_poly.entity_id
_entity_poly.type
_entity_poly.pdbx_seq_one_letter_code
_entity_poly.pdbx_strand_id
1 'polypeptide(L)'
;MLLYPSESDFPYEEEVLREPLKLQAWRRYLAALAGAPPQKRFSIYERALRALPGSYKLWRGYLAELLDAARPLPISDPSYAALNGAFERALATMHRMPRIWLMYLASLTAQRRVTRARRTFDRALRSLPVSQHARVWPLYLRLVSLPGVPLETAVRVHRRYLSFDPPTSRITSNCSSAPPAGKRP
;
A
#
# COMPACT_ATOMS: atom_id res chain seq x y z
N MET A 1 -7.47 20.97 -13.42
CA MET A 1 -6.94 21.64 -14.64
C MET A 1 -6.69 20.55 -15.67
N LEU A 2 -7.47 20.50 -16.74
CA LEU A 2 -7.24 19.55 -17.84
C LEU A 2 -6.01 20.05 -18.61
N LEU A 3 -4.94 19.26 -18.63
CA LEU A 3 -3.80 19.51 -19.50
C LEU A 3 -4.24 19.12 -20.91
N TYR A 4 -4.21 20.09 -21.84
CA TYR A 4 -4.55 19.82 -23.24
C TYR A 4 -3.55 18.80 -23.83
N PRO A 5 -4.04 17.82 -24.62
CA PRO A 5 -3.16 16.89 -25.29
C PRO A 5 -2.26 17.63 -26.29
N SER A 6 -0.98 17.28 -26.28
CA SER A 6 -0.02 17.67 -27.31
C SER A 6 -0.20 16.80 -28.56
N GLU A 7 0.34 17.22 -29.71
CA GLU A 7 0.24 16.42 -30.94
C GLU A 7 0.81 15.00 -30.78
N SER A 8 1.86 14.85 -29.97
CA SER A 8 2.46 13.54 -29.64
C SER A 8 1.51 12.60 -28.88
N ASP A 9 0.45 13.14 -28.26
CA ASP A 9 -0.56 12.36 -27.55
C ASP A 9 -1.66 11.81 -28.48
N PHE A 10 -1.86 12.40 -29.67
CA PHE A 10 -3.01 12.09 -30.53
C PHE A 10 -3.17 10.62 -30.88
N PRO A 11 -2.10 9.87 -31.27
CA PRO A 11 -2.24 8.45 -31.59
C PRO A 11 -2.76 7.63 -30.40
N TYR A 12 -2.35 8.01 -29.18
CA TYR A 12 -2.79 7.33 -27.97
C TYR A 12 -4.21 7.75 -27.58
N GLU A 13 -4.53 9.05 -27.66
CA GLU A 13 -5.86 9.58 -27.40
C GLU A 13 -6.92 8.91 -28.29
N GLU A 14 -6.62 8.74 -29.57
CA GLU A 14 -7.50 8.01 -30.49
C GLU A 14 -7.68 6.54 -30.08
N GLU A 15 -6.60 5.85 -29.69
CA GLU A 15 -6.66 4.44 -29.24
C GLU A 15 -7.56 4.28 -28.00
N VAL A 16 -7.41 5.13 -26.98
CA VAL A 16 -8.24 5.06 -25.76
C VAL A 16 -9.67 5.59 -25.94
N LEU A 17 -9.92 6.48 -26.91
CA LEU A 17 -11.28 6.88 -27.26
C LEU A 17 -12.01 5.77 -28.01
N ARG A 18 -11.31 5.05 -28.90
CA ARG A 18 -11.89 3.93 -29.65
C ARG A 18 -12.20 2.74 -28.74
N GLU A 19 -11.29 2.42 -27.82
CA GLU A 19 -11.40 1.21 -26.99
C GLU A 19 -11.09 1.49 -25.51
N PRO A 20 -11.93 2.28 -24.80
CA PRO A 20 -11.66 2.75 -23.44
C PRO A 20 -11.57 1.62 -22.40
N LEU A 21 -12.15 0.45 -22.68
CA LEU A 21 -12.10 -0.70 -21.77
C LEU A 21 -10.85 -1.58 -21.97
N LYS A 22 -9.99 -1.27 -22.95
CA LYS A 22 -8.76 -2.03 -23.16
C LYS A 22 -7.62 -1.49 -22.30
N LEU A 23 -7.23 -2.29 -21.31
CA LEU A 23 -6.12 -1.97 -20.40
C LEU A 23 -4.78 -1.69 -21.15
N GLN A 24 -4.52 -2.37 -22.27
CA GLN A 24 -3.26 -2.19 -22.99
C GLN A 24 -3.12 -0.82 -23.62
N ALA A 25 -4.22 -0.24 -24.15
CA ALA A 25 -4.22 1.10 -24.72
C ALA A 25 -3.79 2.14 -23.67
N TRP A 26 -4.41 2.11 -22.49
CA TRP A 26 -4.01 2.97 -21.36
C TRP A 26 -2.56 2.75 -20.91
N ARG A 27 -2.08 1.51 -20.89
CA ARG A 27 -0.70 1.20 -20.48
C ARG A 27 0.33 1.71 -21.49
N ARG A 28 0.06 1.60 -22.79
CA ARG A 28 0.91 2.16 -23.85
C ARG A 28 0.96 3.68 -23.74
N TYR A 29 -0.19 4.31 -23.53
CA TYR A 29 -0.25 5.75 -23.36
C TYR A 29 0.57 6.21 -22.14
N LEU A 30 0.38 5.58 -20.98
CA LEU A 30 1.16 5.90 -19.78
C LEU A 30 2.66 5.62 -19.96
N ALA A 31 3.04 4.59 -20.71
CA ALA A 31 4.44 4.29 -21.00
C ALA A 31 5.08 5.36 -21.90
N ALA A 32 4.37 5.87 -22.90
CA ALA A 32 4.82 6.98 -23.72
C ALA A 32 5.02 8.27 -22.89
N LEU A 33 4.24 8.43 -21.83
CA LEU A 33 4.32 9.56 -20.90
C LEU A 33 5.33 9.35 -19.75
N ALA A 34 6.18 8.33 -19.76
CA ALA A 34 7.08 8.02 -18.64
C ALA A 34 8.00 9.20 -18.25
N GLY A 35 8.44 10.01 -19.22
CA GLY A 35 9.25 11.22 -18.99
C GLY A 35 8.44 12.49 -18.69
N ALA A 36 7.11 12.44 -18.77
CA ALA A 36 6.27 13.61 -18.59
C ALA A 36 6.09 13.99 -17.10
N PRO A 37 5.73 15.25 -16.81
CA PRO A 37 5.40 15.68 -15.45
C PRO A 37 4.33 14.80 -14.81
N PRO A 38 4.42 14.52 -13.49
CA PRO A 38 3.51 13.61 -12.81
C PRO A 38 2.05 14.07 -12.93
N GLN A 39 1.78 15.37 -12.95
CA GLN A 39 0.42 15.91 -13.12
C GLN A 39 -0.23 15.49 -14.45
N LYS A 40 0.55 15.42 -15.54
CA LYS A 40 0.07 14.93 -16.84
C LYS A 40 -0.26 13.44 -16.75
N ARG A 41 0.61 12.64 -16.14
CA ARG A 41 0.34 11.21 -15.94
C ARG A 41 -0.87 10.97 -15.05
N PHE A 42 -1.04 11.75 -13.97
CA PHE A 42 -2.18 11.64 -13.05
C PHE A 42 -3.51 11.90 -13.73
N SER A 43 -3.59 12.86 -14.66
CA SER A 43 -4.84 13.08 -15.41
C SER A 43 -5.20 11.87 -16.29
N ILE A 44 -4.20 11.23 -16.91
CA ILE A 44 -4.41 10.01 -17.70
C ILE A 44 -4.80 8.83 -16.81
N TYR A 45 -4.17 8.66 -15.64
CA TYR A 45 -4.60 7.64 -14.67
C TYR A 45 -6.05 7.84 -14.22
N GLU A 46 -6.46 9.06 -13.88
CA GLU A 46 -7.85 9.35 -13.48
C GLU A 46 -8.84 8.99 -14.59
N ARG A 47 -8.53 9.30 -15.85
CA ARG A 47 -9.34 8.90 -17.00
C ARG A 47 -9.39 7.39 -17.16
N ALA A 48 -8.24 6.73 -17.09
CA ALA A 48 -8.13 5.28 -17.20
C ALA A 48 -8.93 4.56 -16.11
N LEU A 49 -8.91 5.08 -14.88
CA LEU A 49 -9.61 4.50 -13.72
C LEU A 49 -11.12 4.78 -13.73
N ARG A 50 -11.58 5.85 -14.41
CA ARG A 50 -13.01 6.04 -14.69
C ARG A 50 -13.54 4.99 -15.67
N ALA A 51 -12.74 4.65 -16.69
CA ALA A 51 -13.10 3.60 -17.64
C ALA A 51 -12.94 2.19 -17.04
N LEU A 52 -11.88 1.97 -16.24
CA LEU A 52 -11.49 0.66 -15.69
C LEU A 52 -11.28 0.72 -14.16
N PRO A 53 -12.35 0.90 -13.37
CA PRO A 53 -12.25 1.09 -11.92
C PRO A 53 -11.77 -0.16 -11.16
N GLY A 54 -11.85 -1.34 -11.78
CA GLY A 54 -11.36 -2.61 -11.20
C GLY A 54 -9.92 -2.98 -11.57
N SER A 55 -9.23 -2.15 -12.37
CA SER A 55 -7.89 -2.52 -12.86
C SER A 55 -6.82 -2.37 -11.78
N TYR A 56 -6.41 -3.50 -11.20
CA TYR A 56 -5.33 -3.56 -10.22
C TYR A 56 -4.03 -2.92 -10.74
N LYS A 57 -3.68 -3.16 -12.01
CA LYS A 57 -2.43 -2.64 -12.60
C LYS A 57 -2.43 -1.12 -12.65
N LEU A 58 -3.54 -0.51 -13.06
CA LEU A 58 -3.67 0.96 -13.13
C LEU A 58 -3.65 1.57 -11.74
N TRP A 59 -4.44 1.03 -10.81
CA TRP A 59 -4.45 1.53 -9.44
C TRP A 59 -3.11 1.41 -8.73
N ARG A 60 -2.44 0.25 -8.84
CA ARG A 60 -1.12 0.06 -8.24
C ARG A 60 -0.11 1.07 -8.78
N GLY A 61 -0.08 1.29 -10.10
CA GLY A 61 0.80 2.26 -10.74
C GLY A 61 0.50 3.69 -10.27
N TYR A 62 -0.76 4.08 -10.35
CA TYR A 62 -1.22 5.41 -9.92
C TYR A 62 -0.87 5.71 -8.46
N LEU A 63 -1.20 4.79 -7.54
CA LEU A 63 -0.91 4.97 -6.12
C LEU A 63 0.59 5.00 -5.80
N ALA A 64 1.41 4.27 -6.56
CA ALA A 64 2.86 4.31 -6.40
C ALA A 64 3.42 5.67 -6.81
N GLU A 65 2.98 6.22 -7.94
CA GLU A 65 3.44 7.54 -8.39
C GLU A 65 2.93 8.67 -7.47
N LEU A 66 1.69 8.58 -6.96
CA LEU A 66 1.21 9.52 -5.95
C LEU A 66 2.02 9.45 -4.65
N LEU A 67 2.43 8.25 -4.22
CA LEU A 67 3.30 8.09 -3.05
C LEU A 67 4.66 8.74 -3.27
N ASP A 68 5.28 8.51 -4.42
CA ASP A 68 6.60 9.06 -4.72
C ASP A 68 6.55 10.58 -4.89
N ALA A 69 5.47 11.12 -5.46
CA ALA A 69 5.24 12.56 -5.52
C ALA A 69 4.98 13.20 -4.15
N ALA A 70 4.31 12.51 -3.23
CA ALA A 70 4.03 13.01 -1.88
C ALA A 70 5.22 12.84 -0.91
N ARG A 71 6.12 11.89 -1.14
CA ARG A 71 7.26 11.57 -0.28
C ARG A 71 8.15 12.76 0.10
N PRO A 72 8.56 13.66 -0.82
CA PRO A 72 9.39 14.81 -0.46
C PRO A 72 8.64 15.93 0.26
N LEU A 73 7.30 15.88 0.29
CA LEU A 73 6.46 16.93 0.86
C LEU A 73 6.28 16.75 2.37
N PRO A 74 6.05 17.85 3.11
CA PRO A 74 5.74 17.78 4.54
C PRO A 74 4.42 17.04 4.78
N ILE A 75 4.30 16.36 5.92
CA ILE A 75 3.12 15.54 6.28
C ILE A 75 1.82 16.37 6.33
N SER A 76 1.93 17.68 6.56
CA SER A 76 0.79 18.60 6.58
C SER A 76 0.29 18.98 5.17
N ASP A 77 1.01 18.63 4.12
CA ASP A 77 0.67 19.00 2.74
C ASP A 77 -0.67 18.37 2.30
N PRO A 78 -1.55 19.11 1.59
CA PRO A 78 -2.82 18.60 1.10
C PRO A 78 -2.68 17.38 0.16
N SER A 79 -1.52 17.18 -0.46
CA SER A 79 -1.21 16.01 -1.29
C SER A 79 -1.40 14.70 -0.53
N TYR A 80 -1.13 14.66 0.78
CA TYR A 80 -1.41 13.48 1.60
C TYR A 80 -2.91 13.22 1.76
N ALA A 81 -3.74 14.27 1.83
CA ALA A 81 -5.20 14.10 1.87
C ALA A 81 -5.72 13.55 0.53
N ALA A 82 -5.22 14.06 -0.61
CA ALA A 82 -5.54 13.55 -1.93
C ALA A 82 -5.10 12.08 -2.11
N LEU A 83 -3.87 11.76 -1.70
CA LEU A 83 -3.34 10.39 -1.70
C LEU A 83 -4.21 9.45 -0.86
N ASN A 84 -4.57 9.86 0.36
CA ASN A 84 -5.45 9.08 1.23
C ASN A 84 -6.83 8.85 0.58
N GLY A 85 -7.38 9.87 -0.10
CA GLY A 85 -8.62 9.73 -0.86
C GLY A 85 -8.51 8.77 -2.04
N ALA A 86 -7.38 8.78 -2.75
CA ALA A 86 -7.11 7.82 -3.83
C ALA A 86 -7.03 6.37 -3.31
N PHE A 87 -6.39 6.14 -2.16
CA PHE A 87 -6.39 4.82 -1.52
C PHE A 87 -7.78 4.34 -1.13
N GLU A 88 -8.62 5.19 -0.55
CA GLU A 88 -10.00 4.83 -0.19
C GLU A 88 -10.84 4.46 -1.42
N ARG A 89 -10.70 5.22 -2.52
CA ARG A 89 -11.34 4.88 -3.81
C ARG A 89 -10.86 3.54 -4.35
N ALA A 90 -9.55 3.29 -4.33
CA ALA A 90 -8.98 2.03 -4.78
C ALA A 90 -9.50 0.84 -3.95
N LEU A 91 -9.60 1.01 -2.63
CA LEU A 91 -10.09 -0.04 -1.73
C LEU A 91 -11.59 -0.28 -1.84
N ALA A 92 -12.37 0.67 -2.35
CA ALA A 92 -13.79 0.45 -2.64
C ALA A 92 -13.97 -0.67 -3.69
N THR A 93 -13.11 -0.72 -4.71
CA THR A 93 -13.20 -1.73 -5.78
C THR A 93 -12.31 -2.95 -5.54
N MET A 94 -11.14 -2.80 -4.88
CA MET A 94 -10.14 -3.88 -4.73
C MET A 94 -9.80 -4.20 -3.28
N HIS A 95 -10.78 -4.23 -2.39
CA HIS A 95 -10.60 -4.54 -0.96
C HIS A 95 -9.92 -5.90 -0.67
N ARG A 96 -9.90 -6.85 -1.62
CA ARG A 96 -9.24 -8.16 -1.45
C ARG A 96 -7.75 -8.15 -1.80
N MET A 97 -7.21 -7.05 -2.33
CA MET A 97 -5.83 -6.98 -2.83
C MET A 97 -4.84 -6.58 -1.73
N PRO A 98 -3.97 -7.50 -1.22
CA PRO A 98 -3.12 -7.22 -0.07
C PRO A 98 -2.10 -6.10 -0.34
N ARG A 99 -1.59 -6.00 -1.57
CA ARG A 99 -0.54 -5.03 -1.89
C ARG A 99 -1.01 -3.58 -1.72
N ILE A 100 -2.27 -3.28 -2.08
CA ILE A 100 -2.84 -1.94 -1.93
C ILE A 100 -2.99 -1.59 -0.45
N TRP A 101 -3.47 -2.54 0.37
CA TRP A 101 -3.51 -2.38 1.82
C TRP A 101 -2.13 -2.11 2.40
N LEU A 102 -1.12 -2.90 2.06
CA LEU A 102 0.23 -2.72 2.58
C LEU A 102 0.82 -1.35 2.21
N MET A 103 0.60 -0.87 0.99
CA MET A 103 0.99 0.48 0.56
C MET A 103 0.27 1.56 1.39
N TYR A 104 -1.03 1.40 1.62
CA TYR A 104 -1.81 2.37 2.40
C TYR A 104 -1.41 2.40 3.88
N LEU A 105 -1.24 1.23 4.49
CA LEU A 105 -0.83 1.11 5.89
C LEU A 105 0.58 1.66 6.12
N ALA A 106 1.52 1.41 5.21
CA ALA A 106 2.85 1.98 5.26
C ALA A 106 2.82 3.51 5.16
N SER A 107 2.02 4.07 4.25
CA SER A 107 1.90 5.52 4.08
C SER A 107 1.26 6.20 5.29
N LEU A 108 0.22 5.60 5.89
CA LEU A 108 -0.40 6.12 7.11
C LEU A 108 0.55 6.06 8.32
N THR A 109 1.40 5.04 8.39
CA THR A 109 2.44 4.92 9.42
C THR A 109 3.47 6.03 9.27
N ALA A 110 3.89 6.36 8.05
CA ALA A 110 4.78 7.49 7.76
C ALA A 110 4.14 8.85 8.11
N GLN A 111 2.83 9.02 7.87
CA GLN A 111 2.08 10.23 8.24
C GLN A 111 1.86 10.40 9.75
N ARG A 112 2.20 9.40 10.58
CA ARG A 112 1.99 9.39 12.05
C ARG A 112 0.54 9.66 12.51
N ARG A 113 -0.46 9.37 11.65
CA ARG A 113 -1.88 9.55 11.99
C ARG A 113 -2.43 8.33 12.75
N VAL A 114 -1.99 8.15 14.00
CA VAL A 114 -2.21 6.95 14.83
C VAL A 114 -3.67 6.46 14.83
N THR A 115 -4.63 7.35 15.11
CA THR A 115 -6.05 6.97 15.19
C THR A 115 -6.59 6.44 13.86
N ARG A 116 -6.25 7.12 12.74
CA ARG A 116 -6.66 6.70 11.40
C ARG A 116 -5.95 5.42 10.97
N ALA A 117 -4.64 5.33 11.22
CA ALA A 117 -3.84 4.16 10.94
C ALA A 117 -4.43 2.93 11.65
N ARG A 118 -4.68 3.01 12.97
CA ARG A 118 -5.28 1.92 13.77
C ARG A 118 -6.59 1.39 13.17
N ARG A 119 -7.54 2.29 12.89
CA ARG A 119 -8.83 1.93 12.26
C ARG A 119 -8.63 1.25 10.91
N THR A 120 -7.64 1.70 10.14
CA THR A 120 -7.31 1.16 8.82
C THR A 120 -6.64 -0.21 8.93
N PHE A 121 -5.73 -0.42 9.90
CA PHE A 121 -5.16 -1.73 10.21
C PHE A 121 -6.25 -2.75 10.59
N ASP A 122 -7.18 -2.35 11.47
CA ASP A 122 -8.31 -3.19 11.86
C ASP A 122 -9.26 -3.50 10.70
N ARG A 123 -9.40 -2.58 9.73
CA ARG A 123 -10.17 -2.82 8.49
C ARG A 123 -9.41 -3.77 7.56
N ALA A 124 -8.10 -3.61 7.40
CA ALA A 124 -7.26 -4.50 6.59
C ALA A 124 -7.31 -5.95 7.10
N LEU A 125 -7.20 -6.16 8.41
CA LEU A 125 -7.29 -7.50 9.01
C LEU A 125 -8.68 -8.16 8.82
N ARG A 126 -9.75 -7.36 8.71
CA ARG A 126 -11.10 -7.86 8.40
C ARG A 126 -11.30 -8.15 6.92
N SER A 127 -10.69 -7.37 6.04
CA SER A 127 -10.86 -7.50 4.58
C SER A 127 -9.93 -8.55 3.95
N LEU A 128 -8.78 -8.82 4.58
CA LEU A 128 -7.77 -9.73 4.03
C LEU A 128 -7.87 -11.14 4.63
N PRO A 129 -7.57 -12.19 3.83
CA PRO A 129 -7.43 -13.55 4.34
C PRO A 129 -6.35 -13.65 5.42
N VAL A 130 -6.54 -14.56 6.37
CA VAL A 130 -5.64 -14.82 7.51
C VAL A 130 -4.19 -15.09 7.07
N SER A 131 -4.00 -15.75 5.94
CA SER A 131 -2.66 -16.00 5.36
C SER A 131 -1.86 -14.73 5.07
N GLN A 132 -2.52 -13.58 4.86
CA GLN A 132 -1.86 -12.30 4.60
C GLN A 132 -1.63 -11.48 5.87
N HIS A 133 -2.22 -11.86 7.01
CA HIS A 133 -2.09 -11.12 8.27
C HIS A 133 -0.63 -11.08 8.74
N ALA A 134 0.15 -12.12 8.46
CA ALA A 134 1.59 -12.17 8.74
C ALA A 134 2.38 -10.99 8.11
N ARG A 135 1.90 -10.40 7.01
CA ARG A 135 2.51 -9.23 6.38
C ARG A 135 2.02 -7.90 6.96
N VAL A 136 0.82 -7.89 7.54
CA VAL A 136 0.17 -6.71 8.12
C VAL A 136 0.68 -6.45 9.54
N TRP A 137 0.86 -7.51 10.33
CA TRP A 137 1.28 -7.41 11.73
C TRP A 137 2.60 -6.65 11.94
N PRO A 138 3.70 -6.89 11.19
CA PRO A 138 4.94 -6.14 11.36
C PRO A 138 4.76 -4.62 11.18
N LEU A 139 3.91 -4.20 10.24
CA LEU A 139 3.58 -2.79 10.03
C LEU A 139 2.74 -2.23 11.19
N TYR A 140 1.84 -3.03 11.75
CA TYR A 140 1.01 -2.62 12.88
C TYR A 140 1.84 -2.48 14.16
N LEU A 141 2.77 -3.41 14.41
CA LEU A 141 3.74 -3.33 15.50
C LEU A 141 4.62 -2.08 15.35
N ARG A 142 5.13 -1.81 14.15
CA ARG A 142 5.88 -0.58 13.87
C ARG A 142 5.08 0.68 14.19
N LEU A 143 3.78 0.71 13.89
CA LEU A 143 2.91 1.85 14.22
C LEU A 143 2.85 2.07 15.74
N VAL A 144 2.62 1.02 16.53
CA VAL A 144 2.47 1.16 17.98
C VAL A 144 3.78 1.42 18.71
N SER A 145 4.91 1.07 18.11
CA SER A 145 6.24 1.42 18.61
C SER A 145 6.63 2.89 18.32
N LEU A 146 5.81 3.67 17.61
CA LEU A 146 6.09 5.09 17.37
C LEU A 146 5.92 5.91 18.66
N PRO A 147 6.74 6.96 18.85
CA PRO A 147 6.58 7.87 19.97
C PRO A 147 5.23 8.62 19.87
N GLY A 148 4.54 8.75 21.00
CA GLY A 148 3.24 9.43 21.09
C GLY A 148 2.02 8.51 20.95
N VAL A 149 2.21 7.19 20.80
CA VAL A 149 1.11 6.22 20.89
C VAL A 149 0.83 5.89 22.36
N PRO A 150 -0.44 5.92 22.82
CA PRO A 150 -0.78 5.52 24.17
C PRO A 150 -0.37 4.07 24.48
N LEU A 151 0.27 3.85 25.63
CA LEU A 151 0.79 2.53 26.02
C LEU A 151 -0.30 1.46 26.05
N GLU A 152 -1.51 1.81 26.50
CA GLU A 152 -2.67 0.90 26.50
C GLU A 152 -3.01 0.38 25.10
N THR A 153 -2.89 1.24 24.08
CA THR A 153 -3.14 0.86 22.70
C THR A 153 -2.07 -0.11 22.22
N ALA A 154 -0.80 0.16 22.54
CA ALA A 154 0.31 -0.72 22.21
C ALA A 154 0.15 -2.10 22.86
N VAL A 155 -0.13 -2.16 24.17
CA VAL A 155 -0.35 -3.41 24.91
C VAL A 155 -1.49 -4.23 24.31
N ARG A 156 -2.61 -3.59 23.97
CA ARG A 156 -3.76 -4.28 23.35
C ARG A 156 -3.42 -4.90 22.00
N VAL A 157 -2.67 -4.18 21.16
CA VAL A 157 -2.23 -4.68 19.86
C VAL A 157 -1.23 -5.84 20.02
N HIS A 158 -0.27 -5.71 20.94
CA HIS A 158 0.69 -6.78 21.24
C HIS A 158 0.01 -8.05 21.76
N ARG A 159 -0.95 -7.94 22.69
CA ARG A 159 -1.73 -9.10 23.17
C ARG A 159 -2.44 -9.81 22.03
N ARG A 160 -3.07 -9.06 21.13
CA ARG A 160 -3.77 -9.62 19.96
C ARG A 160 -2.80 -10.30 18.99
N TYR A 161 -1.61 -9.74 18.79
CA TYR A 161 -0.57 -10.36 17.97
C TYR A 161 -0.10 -11.69 18.56
N LEU A 162 0.16 -11.75 19.87
CA LEU A 162 0.56 -12.98 20.56
C LEU A 162 -0.51 -14.07 20.53
N SER A 163 -1.80 -13.70 20.55
CA SER A 163 -2.88 -14.67 20.36
C SER A 163 -2.97 -15.22 18.93
N PHE A 164 -2.47 -14.46 17.94
CA PHE A 164 -2.49 -14.85 16.53
C PHE A 164 -1.26 -15.67 16.12
N ASP A 165 -0.09 -15.32 16.65
CA ASP A 165 1.19 -15.97 16.39
C ASP A 165 1.81 -16.32 17.75
N PRO A 166 1.42 -17.46 18.37
CA PRO A 166 2.08 -17.90 19.59
C PRO A 166 3.57 -18.13 19.26
N PRO A 167 4.51 -17.63 20.08
CA PRO A 167 5.95 -17.67 19.81
C PRO A 167 6.59 -19.08 19.72
N THR A 168 5.80 -20.15 19.57
CA THR A 168 6.21 -21.55 19.78
C THR A 168 6.45 -22.35 18.51
N SER A 169 6.49 -21.76 17.31
CA SER A 169 6.77 -22.51 16.06
C SER A 169 8.13 -22.22 15.40
N ARG A 170 9.00 -21.38 15.99
CA ARG A 170 10.34 -21.08 15.44
C ARG A 170 11.52 -21.33 16.37
N ILE A 171 11.29 -21.73 17.63
CA ILE A 171 12.38 -21.94 18.59
C ILE A 171 12.85 -23.40 18.66
N THR A 172 12.12 -24.37 18.09
CA THR A 172 12.53 -25.79 18.11
C THR A 172 13.05 -26.26 16.75
N SER A 173 14.26 -25.85 16.38
CA SER A 173 15.07 -26.67 15.44
C SER A 173 16.59 -26.50 15.53
N ASN A 174 17.16 -25.70 16.44
CA ASN A 174 18.63 -25.52 16.48
C ASN A 174 19.25 -25.49 17.89
N CYS A 175 18.71 -26.26 18.84
CA CYS A 175 19.40 -26.60 20.09
C CYS A 175 19.36 -28.11 20.33
N SER A 176 20.05 -28.87 19.48
CA SER A 176 20.38 -30.28 19.74
C SER A 176 21.70 -30.62 19.05
N SER A 177 22.81 -30.16 19.63
CA SER A 177 24.11 -30.83 19.60
C SER A 177 25.11 -30.05 20.45
N ALA A 178 25.20 -30.42 21.72
CA ALA A 178 26.43 -30.25 22.50
C ALA A 178 26.79 -31.64 23.08
N PRO A 179 28.04 -32.11 22.96
CA PRO A 179 28.41 -33.51 23.20
C PRO A 179 28.63 -33.81 24.69
N PRO A 180 28.61 -35.09 25.10
CA PRO A 180 28.75 -35.48 26.50
C PRO A 180 30.18 -35.23 27.01
N ALA A 181 30.27 -34.60 28.19
CA ALA A 181 31.52 -34.36 28.90
C ALA A 181 32.24 -35.69 29.22
N GLY A 182 33.45 -35.82 28.67
CA GLY A 182 34.36 -36.94 28.89
C GLY A 182 34.88 -36.97 30.33
N LYS A 183 35.03 -38.20 30.84
CA LYS A 183 35.54 -38.55 32.16
C LYS A 183 36.97 -38.07 32.38
N ARG A 184 37.25 -37.70 33.64
CA ARG A 184 38.58 -37.57 34.25
C ARG A 184 39.44 -38.82 34.02
N PRO A 185 40.76 -38.65 34.07
CA PRO A 185 41.56 -39.25 35.15
C PRO A 185 41.92 -38.23 36.23
#